data_AF-A0A099P9Q0-F1
#
_entry.id   AF-A0A099P9Q0-F1
#
_cell.length_a   1.000
_cell.length_b   1.000
_cell.length_c   1.000
_cell.angle_alpha   90.00
_cell.angle_beta   90.00
_cell.angle_gamma   90.00
#
_symmetry.space_group_name_H-M   'P 1'
#
loop_
_entity.id
_entity.type
_entity.pdbx_description
1 polymer ?
#
loop_
_entity_poly.entity_id
_entity_poly.type
_entity_poly.pdbx_seq_one_letter_code
_entity_poly.pdbx_strand_id
1 'polypeptide(L)'
;MQTLTKTEHERVINDFNTLAKDTQQVLREFIEGAQVLEIVTAEAHGVTETSISYLRGDKVADVIYDETTGKLLGGSEPAVFEKVIAVLPESGRQAVAEKTKAPAKIRKIKIKHDEKDDREYVHLHTIDPEGNINSFKMELDGSSKR
;
A
#
# COMPACT_ATOMS: atom_id res chain seq x y z
N MET A 1 30.88 9.17 -7.63
CA MET A 1 29.50 9.12 -8.16
C MET A 1 28.65 9.95 -7.22
N GLN A 2 28.06 11.05 -7.72
CA GLN A 2 27.08 11.80 -6.94
C GLN A 2 25.81 10.96 -6.93
N THR A 3 25.42 10.47 -5.75
CA THR A 3 24.07 9.94 -5.53
C THR A 3 23.14 11.14 -5.71
N LEU A 4 22.47 11.24 -6.86
CA LEU A 4 21.34 12.13 -7.03
C LEU A 4 20.31 11.68 -6.02
N THR A 5 20.25 12.35 -4.86
CA THR A 5 19.11 12.31 -3.96
C THR A 5 17.92 12.82 -4.76
N LYS A 6 17.19 11.91 -5.40
CA LYS A 6 15.90 12.18 -6.02
C LYS A 6 15.05 12.75 -4.89
N THR A 7 14.80 14.06 -4.92
CA THR A 7 14.07 14.73 -3.85
C THR A 7 12.65 14.22 -3.90
N GLU A 8 12.21 13.55 -2.84
CA GLU A 8 10.81 13.16 -2.68
C GLU A 8 9.99 14.45 -2.58
N HIS A 9 9.04 14.61 -3.49
CA HIS A 9 8.14 15.75 -3.49
C HIS A 9 6.78 15.29 -2.97
N GLU A 10 6.45 15.67 -1.73
CA GLU A 10 5.16 15.37 -1.13
C GLU A 10 4.26 16.59 -1.11
N ARG A 11 2.96 16.36 -1.31
CA ARG A 11 1.94 17.41 -1.30
C ARG A 11 0.64 16.90 -0.72
N VAL A 12 0.05 17.70 0.18
CA VAL A 12 -1.32 17.49 0.67
C VAL A 12 -2.33 17.98 -0.36
N ILE A 13 -3.35 17.17 -0.62
CA ILE A 13 -4.46 17.46 -1.51
C ILE A 13 -5.72 17.70 -0.67
N ASN A 14 -6.26 18.92 -0.74
CA ASN A 14 -7.38 19.33 0.12
C ASN A 14 -8.75 18.93 -0.44
N ASP A 15 -8.83 18.52 -1.71
CA ASP A 15 -10.08 18.12 -2.37
C ASP A 15 -9.84 16.92 -3.27
N PHE A 16 -10.51 15.81 -2.97
CA PHE A 16 -10.46 14.57 -3.76
C PHE A 16 -10.80 14.79 -5.24
N ASN A 17 -11.65 15.77 -5.55
CA ASN A 17 -12.06 16.05 -6.93
C ASN A 17 -10.95 16.68 -7.79
N THR A 18 -9.83 17.08 -7.17
CA THR A 18 -8.65 17.63 -7.86
C THR A 18 -7.67 16.55 -8.35
N LEU A 19 -7.82 15.31 -7.89
CA LEU A 19 -7.02 14.16 -8.38
C LEU A 19 -7.33 13.86 -9.85
N ALA A 20 -6.47 13.11 -10.54
CA ALA A 20 -6.76 12.63 -11.89
C ALA A 20 -8.05 11.77 -11.91
N LYS A 21 -8.82 11.80 -13.02
CA LYS A 21 -10.12 11.12 -13.10
C LYS A 21 -10.01 9.60 -12.90
N ASP A 22 -8.96 8.99 -13.43
CA ASP A 22 -8.71 7.57 -13.27
C ASP A 22 -8.36 7.23 -11.81
N THR A 23 -7.53 8.06 -11.17
CA THR A 23 -7.25 7.96 -9.72
C THR A 23 -8.54 8.10 -8.90
N GLN A 24 -9.39 9.07 -9.23
CA GLN A 24 -10.68 9.24 -8.55
C GLN A 24 -11.55 7.98 -8.69
N GLN A 25 -11.61 7.38 -9.88
CA GLN A 25 -12.42 6.19 -10.12
C GLN A 25 -11.95 5.00 -9.29
N VAL A 26 -10.63 4.76 -9.26
CA VAL A 26 -10.05 3.64 -8.48
C VAL A 26 -10.21 3.88 -6.98
N LEU A 27 -9.83 5.06 -6.49
CA LEU A 27 -9.79 5.31 -5.05
C LEU A 27 -11.18 5.46 -4.42
N ARG A 28 -12.19 5.88 -5.20
CA ARG A 28 -13.56 6.09 -4.71
C ARG A 28 -14.15 4.83 -4.09
N GLU A 29 -13.87 3.65 -4.64
CA GLU A 29 -14.42 2.39 -4.12
C GLU A 29 -14.02 2.11 -2.65
N PHE A 30 -12.87 2.63 -2.21
CA PHE A 30 -12.36 2.42 -0.84
C PHE A 30 -12.87 3.47 0.14
N ILE A 31 -13.09 4.69 -0.32
CA ILE A 31 -13.43 5.84 0.53
C ILE A 31 -14.93 6.18 0.49
N GLU A 32 -15.72 5.50 -0.33
CA GLU A 32 -17.16 5.73 -0.38
C GLU A 32 -17.80 5.45 0.99
N GLY A 33 -18.53 6.45 1.48
CA GLY A 33 -19.14 6.45 2.82
C GLY A 33 -18.15 6.62 3.99
N ALA A 34 -16.86 6.81 3.73
CA ALA A 34 -15.86 7.10 4.75
C ALA A 34 -15.63 8.61 4.90
N GLN A 35 -15.15 9.01 6.09
CA GLN A 35 -14.64 10.37 6.28
C GLN A 35 -13.18 10.41 5.85
N VAL A 36 -12.88 11.10 4.75
CA VAL A 36 -11.49 11.37 4.33
C VAL A 36 -10.83 12.27 5.38
N LEU A 37 -9.67 11.86 5.87
CA LEU A 37 -8.87 12.61 6.84
C LEU A 37 -7.76 13.40 6.14
N GLU A 38 -7.04 12.74 5.23
CA GLU A 38 -5.91 13.33 4.51
C GLU A 38 -5.71 12.63 3.17
N ILE A 39 -5.31 13.39 2.16
CA ILE A 39 -4.85 12.89 0.86
C ILE A 39 -3.46 13.45 0.64
N VAL A 40 -2.49 12.59 0.35
CA VAL A 40 -1.11 12.98 0.04
C VAL A 40 -0.68 12.36 -1.28
N THR A 41 -0.17 13.18 -2.18
CA THR A 41 0.54 12.76 -3.40
C THR A 41 2.04 12.87 -3.15
N ALA A 42 2.81 11.83 -3.47
CA ALA A 42 4.26 11.80 -3.34
C ALA A 42 4.91 11.36 -4.66
N GLU A 43 5.88 12.12 -5.15
CA GLU A 43 6.74 11.70 -6.26
C GLU A 43 8.02 11.08 -5.71
N ALA A 44 8.16 9.76 -5.86
CA ALA A 44 9.32 9.00 -5.41
C ALA A 44 9.58 7.88 -6.42
N HIS A 45 10.83 7.44 -6.58
CA HIS A 45 11.14 6.29 -7.46
C HIS A 45 10.69 6.41 -8.94
N GLY A 46 10.33 7.62 -9.39
CA GLY A 46 9.79 7.79 -10.76
C GLY A 46 8.32 7.41 -10.89
N VAL A 47 7.64 7.21 -9.76
CA VAL A 47 6.19 7.02 -9.65
C VAL A 47 5.56 8.17 -8.85
N THR A 48 4.29 8.41 -9.09
CA THR A 48 3.44 9.29 -8.29
C THR A 48 2.51 8.43 -7.44
N GLU A 49 2.79 8.35 -6.14
CA GLU A 49 1.96 7.64 -5.17
C GLU A 49 0.92 8.58 -4.57
N THR A 50 -0.36 8.23 -4.68
CA THR A 50 -1.45 8.89 -3.94
C THR A 50 -1.89 8.00 -2.78
N SER A 51 -1.78 8.54 -1.57
CA SER A 51 -2.26 7.90 -0.35
C SER A 51 -3.46 8.66 0.20
N ILE A 52 -4.48 7.92 0.65
CA ILE A 52 -5.64 8.48 1.34
C ILE A 52 -5.76 7.82 2.69
N SER A 53 -5.72 8.62 3.75
CA SER A 53 -6.09 8.22 5.10
C SER A 53 -7.56 8.58 5.32
N TYR A 54 -8.36 7.63 5.80
CA TYR A 54 -9.79 7.81 6.00
C TYR A 54 -10.29 7.07 7.24
N LEU A 55 -11.40 7.55 7.80
CA LEU A 55 -12.09 6.94 8.94
C LEU A 55 -13.33 6.19 8.44
N ARG A 56 -13.40 4.90 8.73
CA ARG A 56 -14.57 4.04 8.49
C ARG A 56 -15.02 3.46 9.83
N GLY A 57 -16.15 3.97 10.33
CA GLY A 57 -16.57 3.69 11.71
C GLY A 57 -15.59 4.32 12.71
N ASP A 58 -14.98 3.48 13.55
CA ASP A 58 -14.00 3.86 14.57
C ASP A 58 -12.54 3.57 14.16
N LYS A 59 -12.32 3.12 12.93
CA LYS A 59 -11.00 2.68 12.45
C LYS A 59 -10.44 3.63 11.40
N VAL A 60 -9.20 4.05 11.63
CA VAL A 60 -8.38 4.72 10.62
C VAL A 60 -7.85 3.66 9.67
N ALA A 61 -8.11 3.86 8.38
CA ALA A 61 -7.58 3.05 7.30
C ALA A 61 -6.83 3.91 6.29
N ASP A 62 -5.94 3.27 5.54
CA ASP A 62 -5.25 3.89 4.42
C ASP A 62 -5.39 3.04 3.15
N VAL A 63 -5.35 3.73 2.01
CA VAL A 63 -5.20 3.15 0.67
C VAL A 63 -4.12 3.94 -0.08
N ILE A 64 -3.30 3.23 -0.86
CA ILE A 64 -2.16 3.77 -1.58
C ILE A 64 -2.23 3.28 -3.02
N TYR A 65 -2.17 4.21 -3.96
CA TYR A 65 -2.29 3.96 -5.39
C TYR A 65 -1.15 4.64 -6.14
N ASP A 66 -0.56 3.93 -7.09
CA ASP A 66 0.42 4.47 -8.02
C ASP A 66 -0.31 5.01 -9.26
N GLU A 67 -0.32 6.33 -9.42
CA GLU A 67 -0.95 7.01 -10.56
C GLU A 67 -0.20 6.78 -11.87
N THR A 68 1.11 6.50 -11.79
CA THR A 68 1.97 6.29 -12.96
C THR A 68 1.74 4.92 -13.58
N THR A 69 1.68 3.88 -12.74
CA THR A 69 1.50 2.50 -13.22
C THR A 69 0.05 2.02 -13.19
N GLY A 70 -0.86 2.77 -12.54
CA GLY A 70 -2.25 2.39 -12.37
C GLY A 70 -2.45 1.23 -11.39
N LYS A 71 -1.50 1.02 -10.48
CA LYS A 71 -1.48 -0.12 -9.55
C LYS A 71 -1.93 0.30 -8.15
N LEU A 72 -2.73 -0.54 -7.51
CA LEU A 72 -2.97 -0.45 -6.08
C LEU A 72 -1.74 -0.97 -5.33
N LEU A 73 -1.05 -0.09 -4.60
CA LEU A 73 0.18 -0.43 -3.91
C LEU A 73 -0.09 -1.02 -2.53
N GLY A 74 -1.13 -0.59 -1.82
CA GLY A 74 -1.27 -1.02 -0.44
C GLY A 74 -2.36 -0.32 0.33
N GLY A 75 -2.51 -0.73 1.58
CA GLY A 75 -3.44 -0.14 2.52
C GLY A 75 -3.61 -0.99 3.78
N SER A 76 -4.60 -0.64 4.59
CA SER A 76 -4.86 -1.25 5.89
C SER A 76 -6.29 -1.76 6.08
N GLU A 77 -7.04 -1.97 4.99
CA GLU A 77 -8.41 -2.49 5.02
C GLU A 77 -8.55 -3.79 4.21
N PRO A 78 -9.42 -4.75 4.62
CA PRO A 78 -9.59 -6.03 3.91
C PRO A 78 -9.81 -5.94 2.39
N ALA A 79 -10.63 -5.00 1.92
CA ALA A 79 -10.86 -4.80 0.49
C ALA A 79 -9.59 -4.44 -0.29
N VAL A 80 -8.67 -3.70 0.35
CA VAL A 80 -7.36 -3.38 -0.21
C VAL A 80 -6.46 -4.62 -0.20
N PHE A 81 -6.49 -5.41 0.89
CA PHE A 81 -5.67 -6.62 1.00
C PHE A 81 -5.97 -7.60 -0.13
N GLU A 82 -7.25 -7.86 -0.38
CA GLU A 82 -7.71 -8.78 -1.43
C GLU A 82 -7.17 -8.36 -2.81
N LYS A 83 -7.28 -7.08 -3.16
CA LYS A 83 -6.83 -6.54 -4.44
C LYS A 83 -5.31 -6.57 -4.59
N VAL A 84 -4.57 -6.22 -3.54
CA VAL A 84 -3.09 -6.26 -3.56
C VAL A 84 -2.58 -7.70 -3.63
N ILE A 85 -3.20 -8.64 -2.91
CA ILE A 85 -2.80 -10.05 -2.96
C ILE A 85 -3.13 -10.66 -4.32
N ALA A 86 -4.25 -10.28 -4.94
CA ALA A 86 -4.69 -10.83 -6.22
C ALA A 86 -3.67 -10.60 -7.36
N VAL A 87 -2.92 -9.49 -7.33
CA VAL A 87 -1.92 -9.15 -8.34
C VAL A 87 -0.56 -9.84 -8.12
N LEU A 88 -0.35 -10.49 -6.98
CA LEU A 88 0.88 -11.23 -6.72
C LEU A 88 0.93 -12.54 -7.53
N PRO A 89 2.13 -12.98 -7.93
CA PRO A 89 2.36 -14.35 -8.38
C PRO A 89 1.81 -15.38 -7.38
N GLU A 90 1.49 -16.58 -7.84
CA GLU A 90 0.92 -17.63 -6.98
C GLU A 90 1.78 -17.90 -5.74
N SER A 91 3.09 -17.98 -5.89
CA SER A 91 4.03 -18.17 -4.77
C SER A 91 3.99 -17.00 -3.77
N GLY A 92 3.83 -15.77 -4.24
CA GLY A 92 3.65 -14.59 -3.39
C GLY A 92 2.35 -14.65 -2.59
N ARG A 93 1.25 -15.07 -3.24
CA ARG A 93 -0.04 -15.27 -2.56
C ARG A 93 0.06 -16.33 -1.48
N GLN A 94 0.73 -17.45 -1.78
CA GLN A 94 0.98 -18.52 -0.82
C GLN A 94 1.82 -18.02 0.36
N ALA A 95 2.90 -17.27 0.11
CA ALA A 95 3.73 -16.71 1.16
C ALA A 95 2.96 -15.76 2.09
N VAL A 96 2.11 -14.87 1.54
CA VAL A 96 1.22 -14.04 2.37
C VAL A 96 0.30 -14.90 3.21
N ALA A 97 -0.37 -15.89 2.60
CA ALA A 97 -1.27 -16.80 3.31
C ALA A 97 -0.57 -17.56 4.44
N GLU A 98 0.68 -17.97 4.25
CA GLU A 98 1.50 -18.62 5.29
C GLU A 98 1.79 -17.71 6.48
N LYS A 99 2.11 -16.43 6.23
CA LYS A 99 2.34 -15.44 7.29
C LYS A 99 1.07 -15.01 8.02
N THR A 100 -0.08 -15.26 7.42
CA THR A 100 -1.41 -14.94 7.96
C THR A 100 -2.19 -16.18 8.35
N LYS A 101 -1.50 -17.33 8.54
CA LYS A 101 -2.13 -18.51 9.14
C LYS A 101 -2.62 -18.16 10.54
N ALA A 102 -3.81 -18.67 10.86
CA ALA A 102 -4.43 -18.45 12.15
C ALA A 102 -3.43 -18.76 13.29
N PRO A 103 -3.32 -17.90 14.30
CA PRO A 103 -4.31 -16.87 14.65
C PRO A 103 -3.99 -15.43 14.18
N ALA A 104 -2.94 -15.22 13.38
CA ALA A 104 -2.54 -13.90 12.93
C ALA A 104 -3.45 -13.33 11.83
N LYS A 105 -3.67 -12.00 11.83
CA LYS A 105 -4.44 -11.28 10.81
C LYS A 105 -3.58 -10.23 10.12
N ILE A 106 -3.90 -9.91 8.86
CA ILE A 106 -3.27 -8.79 8.16
C ILE A 106 -3.70 -7.48 8.83
N ARG A 107 -2.71 -6.64 9.15
CA ARG A 107 -2.90 -5.28 9.64
C ARG A 107 -2.67 -4.25 8.53
N LYS A 108 -1.67 -4.48 7.68
CA LYS A 108 -1.31 -3.61 6.55
C LYS A 108 -0.52 -4.40 5.51
N ILE A 109 -0.71 -4.10 4.24
CA ILE A 109 0.12 -4.63 3.14
C ILE A 109 0.49 -3.47 2.23
N LYS A 110 1.75 -3.40 1.78
CA LYS A 110 2.21 -2.41 0.80
C LYS A 110 3.25 -3.03 -0.13
N ILE A 111 3.11 -2.84 -1.43
CA ILE A 111 4.14 -2.99 -2.45
C ILE A 111 4.98 -1.71 -2.42
N LYS A 112 6.29 -1.86 -2.21
CA LYS A 112 7.26 -0.77 -2.13
C LYS A 112 8.36 -0.98 -3.16
N HIS A 113 8.99 0.12 -3.56
CA HIS A 113 10.21 0.11 -4.36
C HIS A 113 11.43 0.09 -3.43
N ASP A 114 12.46 -0.69 -3.79
CA ASP A 114 13.73 -0.70 -3.07
C ASP A 114 14.59 0.51 -3.41
N GLU A 115 15.22 1.13 -2.41
CA GLU A 115 16.06 2.31 -2.60
C GLU A 115 17.32 2.06 -3.42
N LYS A 116 17.82 0.82 -3.48
CA LYS A 116 19.08 0.48 -4.14
C LYS A 116 18.93 0.21 -5.63
N ASP A 117 17.84 -0.44 -6.02
CA ASP A 117 17.66 -0.93 -7.39
C ASP A 117 16.22 -0.89 -7.89
N ASP A 118 15.34 -0.19 -7.17
CA ASP A 118 13.97 0.11 -7.59
C ASP A 118 13.05 -1.12 -7.74
N ARG A 119 13.50 -2.31 -7.31
CA ARG A 119 12.66 -3.51 -7.40
C ARG A 119 11.44 -3.40 -6.48
N GLU A 120 10.31 -3.90 -6.96
CA GLU A 120 9.10 -4.02 -6.14
C GLU A 120 9.23 -5.16 -5.12
N TYR A 121 8.81 -4.92 -3.88
CA TYR A 121 8.74 -5.93 -2.83
C TYR A 121 7.50 -5.70 -1.95
N VAL A 122 6.98 -6.77 -1.33
CA VAL A 122 5.87 -6.72 -0.40
C VAL A 122 6.37 -6.46 1.02
N HIS A 123 5.78 -5.46 1.67
CA HIS A 123 5.89 -5.19 3.09
C HIS A 123 4.56 -5.52 3.77
N LEU A 124 4.53 -6.63 4.50
CA LEU A 124 3.34 -7.15 5.18
C LEU A 124 3.47 -6.93 6.68
N HIS A 125 2.45 -6.33 7.29
CA HIS A 125 2.28 -6.25 8.73
C HIS A 125 1.14 -7.15 9.16
N THR A 126 1.39 -8.01 10.15
CA THR A 126 0.35 -8.82 10.79
C THR A 126 0.21 -8.44 12.25
N ILE A 127 -0.95 -8.76 12.83
CA ILE A 127 -1.25 -8.64 14.25
C ILE A 127 -1.66 -10.01 14.79
N ASP A 128 -1.06 -10.44 15.89
CA ASP A 128 -1.42 -11.68 16.59
C ASP A 128 -2.55 -11.42 17.63
N PRO A 129 -3.12 -12.46 18.26
CA PRO A 129 -4.16 -12.32 19.28
C PRO A 129 -3.76 -11.50 20.50
N GLU A 130 -2.47 -11.50 20.83
CA GLU A 130 -1.89 -10.74 21.94
C GLU A 130 -1.70 -9.26 21.58
N GLY A 131 -1.88 -8.89 20.31
CA GLY A 131 -1.77 -7.53 19.80
C GLY A 131 -0.35 -7.15 19.35
N ASN A 132 0.58 -8.10 19.26
CA ASN A 132 1.93 -7.84 18.75
C ASN A 132 1.90 -7.67 17.23
N ILE A 133 2.66 -6.68 16.75
CA ILE A 133 2.79 -6.39 15.33
C ILE A 133 4.05 -7.07 14.81
N ASN A 134 3.90 -7.91 13.79
CA ASN A 134 5.01 -8.55 13.08
C ASN A 134 5.16 -7.94 11.69
N SER A 135 6.40 -7.72 11.25
CA SER A 135 6.71 -7.13 9.94
C SER A 135 7.51 -8.10 9.08
N PHE A 136 7.05 -8.32 7.84
CA PHE A 136 7.71 -9.19 6.86
C PHE A 136 7.99 -8.39 5.60
N LYS A 137 9.23 -8.46 5.11
CA LYS A 137 9.64 -7.95 3.81
C LYS A 137 9.98 -9.13 2.91
N MET A 138 9.26 -9.26 1.80
CA MET A 138 9.43 -10.35 0.84
C MET A 138 9.42 -9.80 -0.58
N GLU A 139 10.17 -10.43 -1.48
CA GLU A 139 10.02 -10.18 -2.92
C GLU A 139 8.58 -10.49 -3.36
N LEU A 140 8.16 -10.05 -4.55
CA LEU A 140 6.78 -10.30 -5.03
C LEU A 140 6.43 -11.79 -5.11
N ASP A 141 7.43 -12.66 -5.29
CA ASP A 141 7.27 -14.11 -5.33
C ASP A 141 7.20 -14.78 -3.94
N GLY A 142 7.33 -14.01 -2.86
CA GLY A 142 7.30 -14.49 -1.48
C GLY A 142 8.66 -14.87 -0.89
N SER A 143 9.74 -14.83 -1.67
CA SER A 143 11.09 -15.09 -1.18
C SER A 143 11.60 -13.96 -0.27
N SER A 144 12.61 -14.23 0.54
CA SER A 144 13.20 -13.20 1.40
C SER A 144 13.74 -12.05 0.55
N LYS A 145 13.33 -10.84 0.91
CA LYS A 145 13.82 -9.62 0.26
C LYS A 145 15.35 -9.58 0.31
N ARG A 146 15.98 -9.36 -0.85
CA ARG A 146 17.45 -9.29 -0.98
C ARG A 146 18.01 -7.89 -0.68
#